data_AF-A0A536WB05-F1
#
_entry.id   AF-A0A536WB05-F1
#
_cell.length_a   1.000
_cell.length_b   1.000
_cell.length_c   1.000
_cell.angle_alpha   90.00
_cell.angle_beta   90.00
_cell.angle_gamma   90.00
#
_symmetry.space_group_name_H-M   'P 1'
#
loop_
_entity.id
_entity.type
_entity.pdbx_description
1 polymer ?
#
loop_
_entity_poly.entity_id
_entity_poly.type
_entity_poly.pdbx_seq_one_letter_code
_entity_poly.pdbx_strand_id
1 'polypeptide(L)' 'MPRPTLADKLVVAISSRALFDLSASHLIFTEQGVDAYQRYQIEHEDEILAPGPAFTLVKKMLR' A
#
# COMPACT_ATOMS: atom_id res chain seq x y z
N MET A 1 -29.05 9.54 5.47
CA MET A 1 -28.35 8.35 6.01
C MET A 1 -27.31 8.83 7.02
N PRO A 2 -27.14 8.17 8.18
CA PRO A 2 -26.09 8.52 9.12
C PRO A 2 -24.71 8.25 8.51
N ARG A 3 -23.75 9.13 8.80
CA ARG A 3 -22.35 8.98 8.33
C ARG A 3 -21.68 7.92 9.21
N PRO A 4 -21.00 6.92 8.64
CA PRO A 4 -20.26 5.95 9.44
C PRO A 4 -19.21 6.65 10.31
N THR A 5 -19.10 6.24 11.58
CA THR A 5 -18.14 6.76 12.55
C THR A 5 -17.06 5.71 12.82
N LEU A 6 -15.83 6.15 13.08
CA LEU A 6 -14.74 5.28 13.54
C LEU A 6 -14.76 5.05 15.07
N ALA A 7 -15.76 5.57 15.77
CA ALA A 7 -15.98 5.29 17.19
C ALA A 7 -16.02 3.78 17.43
N ASP A 8 -15.34 3.33 18.48
CA ASP A 8 -15.22 1.92 18.88
C ASP A 8 -14.57 0.99 17.82
N LYS A 9 -13.77 1.54 16.90
CA LYS A 9 -12.95 0.77 15.94
C LYS A 9 -11.47 0.88 16.24
N LEU A 10 -10.74 -0.22 16.01
CA LEU A 10 -9.29 -0.18 15.88
C LEU A 10 -8.93 0.43 14.52
N VAL A 11 -8.25 1.58 14.54
CA VAL A 11 -7.77 2.27 13.33
C VAL A 11 -6.25 2.10 13.24
N VAL A 12 -5.78 1.49 12.15
CA VAL A 12 -4.34 1.27 11.91
C VAL A 12 -3.89 2.14 10.74
N ALA A 13 -3.03 3.12 11.02
CA ALA A 13 -2.34 3.88 9.99
C ALA A 13 -1.06 3.13 9.59
N ILE A 14 -0.94 2.75 8.31
CA ILE A 14 0.20 1.97 7.81
C ILE A 14 0.63 2.46 6.43
N SER A 15 1.94 2.42 6.16
CA SER A 15 2.48 2.70 4.83
C SER A 15 2.09 1.59 3.84
N SER A 16 1.71 1.97 2.62
CA SER A 16 1.41 1.02 1.54
C SER A 16 2.57 0.05 1.27
N ARG A 17 3.83 0.51 1.36
CA ARG A 17 5.03 -0.33 1.13
C ARG A 17 5.33 -1.29 2.29
N ALA A 18 4.78 -1.03 3.48
CA ALA A 18 4.84 -1.99 4.57
C ALA A 18 3.79 -3.09 4.37
N LEU A 19 2.63 -2.72 3.83
CA LEU A 19 1.51 -3.64 3.60
C LEU A 19 1.70 -4.49 2.34
N PHE A 20 2.28 -3.94 1.28
CA PHE A 20 2.47 -4.57 -0.02
C PHE A 20 3.91 -4.41 -0.51
N ASP A 21 4.38 -5.37 -1.30
CA ASP A 21 5.67 -5.26 -1.97
C ASP A 21 5.58 -4.22 -3.08
N LEU A 22 6.33 -3.14 -2.91
CA LEU A 22 6.46 -2.02 -3.84
C LEU A 22 7.95 -1.72 -4.08
N SER A 23 8.82 -2.73 -3.93
CA SER A 23 10.27 -2.54 -4.00
C SER A 23 10.72 -2.07 -5.39
N ALA A 24 10.12 -2.61 -6.46
CA ALA A 24 10.42 -2.21 -7.83
C ALA A 24 10.05 -0.74 -8.12
N SER A 25 8.81 -0.35 -7.82
CA SER A 25 8.37 1.04 -8.03
C SER A 25 9.13 2.02 -7.13
N HIS A 26 9.49 1.61 -5.90
CA HIS A 26 10.35 2.41 -5.05
C HIS A 26 11.75 2.62 -5.63
N LEU A 27 12.37 1.58 -6.19
CA LEU A 27 13.68 1.66 -6.82
C LEU A 27 13.65 2.63 -8.01
N ILE A 28 12.63 2.51 -8.86
CA ILE A 28 12.42 3.40 -10.00
C ILE A 28 12.27 4.86 -9.53
N PHE A 29 11.50 5.11 -8.47
CA PHE A 29 11.37 6.44 -7.91
C PHE A 29 12.73 7.00 -7.44
N THR A 30 13.52 6.20 -6.71
CA THR A 30 14.79 6.65 -6.15
C THR A 30 15.87 6.87 -7.20
N GLU A 31 15.88 6.07 -8.27
CA GLU A 31 16.93 6.12 -9.30
C GLU A 31 16.56 6.98 -10.51
N GLN A 32 15.27 7.02 -10.86
CA GLN A 32 14.78 7.60 -12.11
C GLN A 32 13.77 8.73 -11.91
N GLY A 33 13.36 9.01 -10.67
CA GLY A 33 12.49 10.12 -10.31
C GLY A 33 11.00 9.84 -10.52
N VAL A 34 10.20 10.89 -10.27
CA VAL A 34 8.74 10.79 -10.18
C VAL A 34 8.06 10.44 -11.50
N ASP A 35 8.56 10.94 -12.64
CA ASP A 35 7.95 10.71 -13.95
C ASP A 35 8.06 9.24 -14.39
N ALA A 36 9.22 8.62 -14.13
CA ALA A 36 9.44 7.20 -14.39
C ALA A 36 8.59 6.33 -13.47
N TYR A 37 8.52 6.70 -12.19
CA TYR A 37 7.67 6.03 -11.20
C TYR A 37 6.19 6.07 -11.58
N GLN A 38 5.67 7.23 -12.00
CA GLN A 38 4.26 7.39 -12.38
C GLN A 38 3.91 6.51 -13.59
N ARG A 39 4.75 6.51 -14.62
CA ARG A 39 4.55 5.66 -15.80
C ARG A 39 4.56 4.17 -15.45
N TYR A 40 5.52 3.74 -14.64
CA TYR A 40 5.59 2.35 -14.18
C TYR A 40 4.31 1.94 -13.43
N GLN A 41 3.81 2.81 -12.53
CA GLN A 41 2.57 2.55 -11.78
C GLN A 41 1.33 2.44 -12.69
N ILE A 42 1.23 3.25 -13.75
CA ILE A 42 0.13 3.19 -14.72
C ILE A 42 0.22 1.90 -15.56
N GLU A 43 1.42 1.55 -16.02
CA GLU A 43 1.63 0.34 -16.84
C GLU A 43 1.30 -0.96 -16.08
N HIS A 44 1.41 -0.95 -14.75
CA HIS A 44 1.18 -2.11 -13.87
C HIS A 44 -0.04 -1.90 -12.96
N GLU A 45 -0.98 -1.01 -13.30
CA GLU A 45 -2.08 -0.63 -12.39
C GLU A 45 -3.07 -1.78 -12.12
N ASP A 46 -3.19 -2.71 -13.06
CA ASP A 46 -4.06 -3.89 -12.96
C ASP A 46 -3.36 -5.10 -12.29
N GLU A 47 -2.09 -4.96 -11.92
CA GLU A 47 -1.33 -6.03 -11.27
C GLU A 47 -1.55 -6.07 -9.76
N ILE A 48 -1.87 -7.26 -9.24
CA ILE A 48 -2.07 -7.44 -7.80
C ILE A 48 -0.71 -7.46 -7.11
N LEU A 49 -0.52 -6.51 -6.19
CA LEU A 49 0.70 -6.43 -5.39
C LEU A 49 0.85 -7.62 -4.45
N ALA A 50 2.07 -8.13 -4.34
CA ALA A 50 2.40 -9.17 -3.39
C ALA A 50 2.34 -8.65 -1.94
N PRO A 51 2.10 -9.52 -0.94
CA PRO A 51 2.13 -9.15 0.47
C PRO A 51 3.48 -8.57 0.90
N GLY A 52 3.45 -7.43 1.59
CA GLY A 52 4.62 -6.81 2.19
C GLY A 52 4.92 -7.33 3.62
N PRO A 53 6.00 -6.85 4.25
CA PRO A 53 6.46 -7.33 5.55
C PRO A 53 5.41 -7.27 6.68
N ALA A 54 4.53 -6.27 6.65
CA ALA A 54 3.53 -6.05 7.69
C ALA A 54 2.16 -6.70 7.37
N PHE A 55 1.99 -7.32 6.19
CA PHE A 55 0.70 -7.82 5.74
C PHE A 55 0.09 -8.85 6.70
N THR A 56 0.89 -9.83 7.13
CA THR A 56 0.44 -10.88 8.05
C THR A 56 0.05 -10.31 9.41
N LEU A 57 0.77 -9.30 9.90
CA LEU A 57 0.46 -8.64 11.18
C LEU A 57 -0.88 -7.92 11.10
N VAL A 58 -1.06 -7.05 10.11
CA VAL A 58 -2.32 -6.30 9.92
C VAL A 58 -3.50 -7.25 9.73
N LYS A 59 -3.33 -8.30 8.92
CA LYS A 59 -4.36 -9.32 8.72
C LYS A 59 -4.77 -10.01 10.02
N LYS A 60 -3.87 -10.18 10.99
CA LYS A 60 -4.18 -10.73 12.32
C LYS A 60 -4.86 -9.71 13.22
N MET A 61 -4.49 -8.43 13.15
CA MET A 61 -5.10 -7.36 13.96
C MET A 61 -6.54 -7.05 13.57
N LEU A 62 -6.91 -7.32 12.31
CA LEU A 62 -8.25 -7.07 11.77
C LEU A 62 -9.19 -8.30 11.87
N ARG A 63 -8.74 -9.40 12.49
CA ARG A 63 -9.51 -10.63 12.69
C ARG A 63 -10.13 -10.69 14.08
#